data_AF-A0A9R0RF13-F1
#
_entry.id   AF-A0A9R0RF13-F1
#
_cell.length_a   1.000
_cell.length_b   1.000
_cell.length_c   1.000
_cell.angle_alpha   90.00
_cell.angle_beta   90.00
_cell.angle_gamma   90.00
#
_symmetry.space_group_name_H-M   'P 1'
#
loop_
_entity.id
_entity.type
_entity.pdbx_description
1 polymer ?
#
loop_
_entity_poly.entity_id
_entity_poly.type
_entity_poly.pdbx_seq_one_letter_code
_entity_poly.pdbx_strand_id
1 'polypeptide(L)'
;MMDSYEECRDPPRLYLLDKFDNAGAGACLKRYSDPSYFKKSWDVMRADKTSHLQKERRSHKIKVLFLVFYVQRSMSMHSYFSQHTCMTDFKSIYLCCLLQSTL
;
A
#
# COMPACT_ATOMS: atom_id res chain seq x y z
N MET A 1 39.30 25.38 -0.96
CA MET A 1 38.47 24.15 -0.87
C MET A 1 38.61 23.30 -2.12
N MET A 2 38.71 23.88 -3.32
CA MET A 2 38.95 23.10 -4.54
C MET A 2 40.40 22.60 -4.61
N ASP A 3 41.35 23.39 -4.11
CA ASP A 3 42.78 23.08 -4.16
C ASP A 3 43.15 21.76 -3.45
N SER A 4 42.43 21.41 -2.38
CA SER A 4 42.62 20.13 -1.67
C SER A 4 42.11 18.91 -2.44
N TYR A 5 41.19 19.08 -3.40
CA TYR A 5 40.74 17.97 -4.27
C TYR A 5 41.77 17.65 -5.36
N GLU A 6 42.49 18.65 -5.84
CA GLU A 6 43.57 18.46 -6.82
C GLU A 6 44.78 17.71 -6.21
N GLU A 7 44.97 17.81 -4.89
CA GLU A 7 45.98 17.04 -4.15
C GLU A 7 45.54 15.62 -3.80
N CYS A 8 44.24 15.30 -3.95
CA CYS A 8 43.72 13.96 -3.67
C CYS A 8 44.17 12.96 -4.73
N ARG A 9 44.18 11.68 -4.36
CA ARG A 9 44.50 10.61 -5.31
C ARG A 9 43.38 10.45 -6.33
N ASP A 10 43.78 10.41 -7.60
CA ASP A 10 42.91 10.02 -8.69
C ASP A 10 42.32 8.61 -8.46
N PRO A 11 41.12 8.35 -9.01
CA PRO A 11 40.55 7.01 -9.02
C PRO A 11 41.46 6.06 -9.82
N PRO A 12 41.47 4.76 -9.50
CA PRO A 12 42.20 3.76 -10.27
C PRO A 12 41.81 3.82 -11.76
N ARG A 13 42.75 3.48 -12.65
CA ARG A 13 42.59 3.53 -14.13
C ARG A 13 41.70 2.40 -14.67
N LEU A 14 40.47 2.32 -14.18
CA LEU A 14 39.51 1.26 -14.47
C LEU A 14 39.04 1.22 -15.93
N TYR A 15 39.24 2.30 -16.69
CA TYR A 15 38.93 2.33 -18.12
C TYR A 15 39.70 1.27 -18.93
N LEU A 16 40.83 0.78 -18.41
CA LEU A 16 41.59 -0.32 -19.01
C LEU A 16 40.83 -1.65 -18.97
N LEU A 17 39.88 -1.80 -18.05
CA LEU A 17 39.06 -2.99 -17.85
C LEU A 17 37.74 -2.94 -18.60
N ASP A 18 37.29 -1.76 -19.03
CA ASP A 18 36.01 -1.59 -19.74
C ASP A 18 35.91 -2.47 -21.00
N LYS A 19 37.04 -2.80 -21.63
CA LYS A 19 37.08 -3.71 -22.80
C LYS A 19 36.62 -5.14 -22.50
N PHE A 20 36.67 -5.55 -21.24
CA PHE A 20 36.22 -6.85 -20.78
C PHE A 20 34.80 -6.78 -20.18
N ASP A 21 34.21 -5.58 -20.12
CA ASP A 21 32.92 -5.35 -19.49
C ASP A 21 31.80 -5.28 -20.53
N ASN A 22 30.73 -6.02 -20.30
CA ASN A 22 29.58 -6.07 -21.21
C ASN A 22 28.89 -4.70 -21.39
N ALA A 23 29.02 -3.80 -20.41
CA ALA A 23 28.43 -2.46 -20.50
C ALA A 23 29.34 -1.43 -21.19
N GLY A 24 30.58 -1.82 -21.54
CA GLY A 24 31.51 -1.01 -22.33
C GLY A 24 32.14 0.17 -21.57
N ALA A 25 32.49 1.22 -22.32
CA ALA A 25 33.26 2.35 -21.82
C ALA A 25 32.60 3.05 -20.61
N GLY A 26 33.40 3.31 -19.59
CA GLY A 26 33.01 3.95 -18.33
C GLY A 26 32.26 3.03 -17.36
N ALA A 27 31.97 1.79 -17.72
CA ALA A 27 31.18 0.90 -16.89
C ALA A 27 31.92 0.50 -15.61
N CYS A 28 33.20 0.16 -15.70
CA CYS A 28 33.99 -0.24 -14.54
C CYS A 28 34.14 0.93 -13.55
N LEU A 29 34.38 2.15 -14.05
CA LEU A 29 34.47 3.34 -13.20
C LEU A 29 33.13 3.66 -12.51
N LYS A 30 32.01 3.53 -13.24
CA LYS A 30 30.67 3.75 -12.67
C LYS A 30 30.35 2.74 -11.58
N ARG A 31 30.80 1.49 -11.68
CA ARG A 31 30.66 0.51 -10.58
C ARG A 31 31.52 0.86 -9.38
N TYR A 32 32.71 1.41 -9.59
CA TYR A 32 33.59 1.87 -8.52
C TYR A 32 33.04 3.10 -7.79
N SER A 33 32.53 4.09 -8.53
CA SER A 33 31.96 5.31 -7.98
C SER A 33 30.95 5.92 -8.94
N ASP A 34 29.65 5.72 -8.69
CA ASP A 34 28.57 6.41 -9.38
C ASP A 34 27.99 7.51 -8.48
N PRO A 35 28.36 8.79 -8.65
CA PRO A 35 27.79 9.87 -7.84
C PRO A 35 26.27 10.03 -8.04
N SER A 36 25.71 9.52 -9.13
CA SER A 36 24.27 9.57 -9.38
C SER A 36 23.47 8.49 -8.64
N TYR A 37 24.14 7.52 -8.00
CA TYR A 37 23.49 6.40 -7.30
C TYR A 37 22.47 6.89 -6.27
N PHE A 38 22.85 7.86 -5.43
CA PHE A 38 21.97 8.41 -4.40
C PHE A 38 20.73 9.08 -4.96
N LYS A 39 20.86 9.80 -6.08
CA LYS A 39 19.71 10.44 -6.72
C LYS A 39 18.75 9.39 -7.28
N LYS A 40 19.26 8.38 -7.97
CA LYS A 40 18.45 7.29 -8.52
C LYS A 40 17.72 6.51 -7.41
N SER A 41 18.43 6.15 -6.33
CA SER A 41 17.83 5.42 -5.22
C SER A 41 16.78 6.25 -4.49
N TRP A 42 17.01 7.55 -4.35
CA TRP A 42 16.04 8.49 -3.81
C TRP A 42 14.77 8.58 -4.66
N ASP A 43 14.93 8.70 -5.98
CA ASP A 43 13.80 8.79 -6.92
C ASP A 43 12.95 7.52 -6.90
N VAL A 44 13.59 6.34 -6.86
CA VAL A 44 12.90 5.05 -6.72
C VAL A 44 12.12 4.97 -5.40
N MET A 45 12.75 5.34 -4.28
CA MET A 45 12.08 5.36 -2.98
C MET A 45 10.88 6.32 -2.97
N ARG A 46 11.01 7.49 -3.60
CA ARG A 46 9.93 8.46 -3.69
C ARG A 46 8.77 7.90 -4.51
N ALA A 47 9.05 7.28 -5.65
CA ALA A 47 8.04 6.64 -6.50
C ALA A 47 7.30 5.52 -5.75
N ASP A 48 8.03 4.67 -5.01
CA ASP A 48 7.44 3.59 -4.22
C ASP A 48 6.53 4.12 -3.11
N LYS A 49 6.98 5.12 -2.35
CA LYS A 49 6.17 5.81 -1.33
C LYS A 49 4.88 6.38 -1.91
N THR A 50 4.94 7.03 -3.07
CA THR A 50 3.74 7.53 -3.76
C THR A 50 2.79 6.39 -4.14
N SER A 51 3.32 5.27 -4.63
CA SER A 51 2.52 4.09 -4.98
C SER A 51 1.82 3.49 -3.76
N HIS A 52 2.53 3.38 -2.63
CA HIS A 52 2.00 2.85 -1.37
C HIS A 52 0.89 3.74 -0.82
N LEU A 53 1.10 5.07 -0.79
CA LEU A 53 0.07 6.02 -0.36
C LEU A 53 -1.20 5.95 -1.22
N GLN A 54 -1.05 5.77 -2.54
CA GLN A 54 -2.20 5.59 -3.42
C GLN A 54 -2.96 4.30 -3.15
N LYS A 55 -2.25 3.18 -2.91
CA LYS A 55 -2.84 1.89 -2.54
C LYS A 55 -3.58 2.00 -1.21
N GLU A 56 -2.96 2.59 -0.18
CA GLU A 56 -3.60 2.77 1.13
C GLU A 56 -4.86 3.62 1.07
N ARG A 57 -4.82 4.73 0.30
CA ARG A 57 -6.02 5.54 0.09
C ARG A 57 -7.15 4.76 -0.59
N ARG A 58 -6.84 3.87 -1.53
CA ARG A 58 -7.85 2.99 -2.17
C ARG A 58 -8.40 1.97 -1.19
N SER A 59 -7.54 1.31 -0.43
CA SER A 59 -7.92 0.37 0.62
C SER A 59 -8.84 1.02 1.66
N HIS A 60 -8.52 2.25 2.09
CA HIS A 60 -9.34 2.99 3.04
C HIS A 60 -10.71 3.35 2.46
N LYS A 61 -10.79 3.79 1.20
CA LYS A 61 -12.07 4.03 0.51
C LYS A 61 -12.92 2.77 0.44
N ILE A 62 -12.33 1.62 0.11
CA ILE A 62 -13.06 0.34 0.04
C ILE A 62 -13.59 -0.06 1.41
N LYS A 63 -12.77 0.07 2.48
CA LYS A 63 -13.21 -0.21 3.86
C LYS A 63 -14.38 0.68 4.27
N VAL A 64 -14.33 1.98 3.96
CA VAL A 64 -15.41 2.92 4.25
C VAL A 64 -16.68 2.56 3.48
N LEU A 65 -16.57 2.27 2.17
CA LEU A 65 -17.72 1.84 1.37
C LEU A 65 -18.35 0.57 1.93
N PHE A 66 -17.53 -0.43 2.28
CA PHE A 66 -18.00 -1.68 2.87
C PHE A 66 -18.78 -1.44 4.18
N LEU A 67 -18.27 -0.58 5.08
CA LEU A 67 -18.97 -0.22 6.31
C LEU A 67 -20.30 0.49 6.05
N VAL A 68 -20.35 1.43 5.08
CA VAL A 68 -21.59 2.12 4.70
C VAL A 68 -22.63 1.12 4.18
N PHE A 69 -22.24 0.20 3.30
CA PHE A 69 -23.14 -0.83 2.78
C PHE A 69 -23.61 -1.80 3.88
N TYR A 70 -22.73 -2.17 4.80
CA TYR A 70 -23.07 -3.03 5.93
C TYR A 70 -24.11 -2.38 6.86
N VAL A 71 -23.90 -1.12 7.22
CA VAL A 71 -24.84 -0.35 8.06
C VAL A 71 -26.17 -0.11 7.34
N GLN A 72 -26.15 0.23 6.06
CA GLN A 72 -27.39 0.43 5.30
C GLN A 72 -28.21 -0.86 5.20
N ARG A 73 -27.54 -2.00 5.00
CA ARG A 73 -28.18 -3.31 4.96
C ARG A 73 -28.71 -3.72 6.34
N SER A 74 -28.00 -3.45 7.42
CA SER A 74 -28.49 -3.74 8.78
C SER A 74 -29.69 -2.87 9.16
N MET A 75 -29.69 -1.58 8.80
CA MET A 75 -30.85 -0.70 9.01
C MET A 75 -32.07 -1.12 8.19
N SER A 76 -31.88 -1.58 6.95
CA SER A 76 -32.98 -2.16 6.15
C SER A 76 -33.54 -3.44 6.78
N MET A 77 -32.68 -4.32 7.28
CA MET A 77 -33.12 -5.53 7.99
C MET A 77 -33.86 -5.21 9.30
N HIS A 78 -33.39 -4.22 10.05
CA HIS A 78 -34.04 -3.78 11.28
C HIS A 78 -35.39 -3.10 11.01
N SER A 79 -35.48 -2.33 9.91
CA SER A 79 -36.74 -1.75 9.44
C SER A 79 -37.73 -2.83 9.00
N TYR A 80 -37.27 -3.85 8.27
CA TYR A 80 -38.08 -5.01 7.89
C TYR A 80 -38.60 -5.75 9.12
N PHE A 81 -37.73 -6.05 10.09
CA PHE A 81 -38.13 -6.69 11.34
C PHE A 81 -39.12 -5.82 12.13
N SER A 82 -38.88 -4.51 12.22
CA SER A 82 -39.77 -3.56 12.91
C SER A 82 -41.16 -3.49 12.27
N GLN A 83 -41.25 -3.60 10.94
CA GLN A 83 -42.52 -3.64 10.21
C GLN A 83 -43.25 -4.98 10.39
N HIS A 84 -42.53 -6.10 10.50
CA HIS A 84 -43.14 -7.40 10.79
C HIS A 84 -43.54 -7.55 12.27
N THR A 85 -42.87 -6.86 13.20
CA THR A 85 -43.27 -6.82 14.61
C THR A 85 -44.46 -5.91 14.91
N CYS A 86 -44.84 -4.99 14.01
CA CYS A 86 -46.04 -4.16 14.21
C CYS A 86 -47.35 -4.84 13.76
N MET A 87 -47.25 -5.99 13.07
CA MET A 87 -48.40 -6.78 12.58
C MET A 87 -48.61 -8.10 13.32
N THR A 88 -47.79 -8.44 14.32
CA THR A 88 -48.04 -9.59 15.18
C THR A 88 -48.06 -9.14 16.63
N ASP A 89 -49.26 -9.14 17.20
CA ASP A 89 -49.51 -9.00 18.63
C ASP A 89 -48.41 -9.71 19.45
N PHE A 90 -47.93 -9.00 20.47
CA PHE A 90 -46.86 -9.33 21.41
C PHE A 90 -46.85 -10.77 21.97
N LYS A 91 -47.92 -11.54 21.77
CA LYS A 91 -48.06 -12.94 22.18
C LYS A 91 -47.39 -13.93 21.21
N SER A 92 -47.22 -13.60 19.93
CA SER A 92 -46.68 -14.52 18.93
C SER A 92 -45.15 -14.66 19.01
N ILE A 93 -44.45 -13.55 19.31
CA ILE A 93 -42.97 -13.52 19.40
C ILE A 93 -42.46 -14.38 20.56
N TYR A 94 -43.13 -14.35 21.72
CA TYR A 94 -42.78 -15.22 22.85
C TYR A 94 -43.02 -16.69 22.54
N LEU A 95 -44.09 -17.04 21.81
CA LEU A 95 -44.33 -18.43 21.39
C LEU A 95 -43.26 -18.94 20.42
N CYS A 96 -42.80 -18.11 19.48
CA CYS A 96 -41.78 -18.52 18.52
C CYS A 96 -40.41 -18.77 19.21
N CYS A 97 -40.02 -17.89 20.14
CA CYS A 97 -38.80 -18.11 20.95
C CYS A 97 -38.90 -19.35 21.86
N LEU A 98 -40.06 -19.60 22.48
CA LEU A 98 -40.26 -20.77 23.36
C LEU A 98 -40.32 -22.11 22.59
N LEU A 99 -40.88 -22.13 21.37
CA LEU A 99 -40.92 -23.34 20.54
C LEU A 99 -39.56 -23.73 19.94
N GLN A 100 -38.63 -22.79 19.81
CA GLN A 100 -37.28 -23.07 19.33
C GLN A 100 -36.32 -23.51 20.44
N SER A 101 -36.77 -23.50 21.70
CA SER A 101 -35.98 -23.87 22.88
C SER A 101 -36.23 -25.31 23.36
N THR A 102 -37.19 -26.01 22.77
CA THR A 102 -37.65 -27.35 23.19
C THR A 102 -37.44 -28.45 22.13
N LEU A 103 -36.65 -28.19 21.09
CA LEU A 103 -36.16 -29.19 20.12
C LEU A 103 -34.64 -29.33 20.20
#